data_AF-A0A7V5VZP9-F1
#
_entry.id   AF-A0A7V5VZP9-F1
#
_cell.length_a   1.000
_cell.length_b   1.000
_cell.length_c   1.000
_cell.angle_alpha   90.00
_cell.angle_beta   90.00
_cell.angle_gamma   90.00
#
_symmetry.space_group_name_H-M   'P 1'
#
loop_
_entity.id
_entity.type
_entity.pdbx_description
1 polymer ?
#
loop_
_entity_poly.entity_id
_entity_poly.type
_entity_poly.pdbx_seq_one_letter_code
_entity_poly.pdbx_strand_id
1 'polypeptide(L)' 'MIINYDNLGENVDINKLNYLFDKFYQTKDILKDKPKGLGLGLALCKLILSHYDGKIDIDEKFKNGLRFKIEIPLDKIGGT' A
#
# COMPACT_ATOMS: atom_id res chain seq x y z
N MET A 1 -13.62 -2.69 10.25
CA MET A 1 -12.56 -3.73 10.37
C MET A 1 -11.22 -3.12 10.03
N ILE A 2 -10.17 -3.43 10.80
CA ILE A 2 -8.80 -3.00 10.53
C ILE A 2 -7.94 -4.25 10.28
N ILE A 3 -7.15 -4.24 9.21
CA ILE A 3 -6.19 -5.29 8.87
C ILE A 3 -4.81 -4.66 8.76
N ASN A 4 -3.81 -5.25 9.42
CA ASN A 4 -2.42 -4.83 9.31
C ASN A 4 -1.61 -5.89 8.55
N TYR A 5 -0.78 -5.45 7.61
CA TYR A 5 0.16 -6.31 6.90
C TYR A 5 1.59 -5.78 7.07
N ASP A 6 2.46 -6.60 7.62
CA ASP A 6 3.81 -6.22 8.02
C ASP A 6 4.83 -6.77 7.01
N ASN A 7 5.61 -5.88 6.41
CA ASN A 7 6.83 -6.21 5.71
C ASN A 7 8.03 -5.95 6.62
N LEU A 8 8.68 -7.03 7.07
CA LEU A 8 9.90 -6.99 7.89
C LEU A 8 11.19 -7.05 7.04
N GLY A 9 11.07 -6.95 5.72
CA GLY A 9 12.18 -6.95 4.77
C GLY A 9 12.95 -5.62 4.74
N GLU A 10 13.62 -5.34 3.62
CA GLU A 10 14.42 -4.11 3.46
C GLU A 10 13.63 -2.84 3.78
N ASN A 11 14.30 -1.90 4.44
CA ASN A 11 13.73 -0.61 4.79
C ASN A 11 13.37 0.18 3.52
N VAL A 12 12.12 0.64 3.44
CA VAL A 12 11.69 1.56 2.40
C VAL A 12 12.07 2.98 2.83
N ASP A 13 12.75 3.72 1.95
CA ASP A 13 13.07 5.13 2.16
C ASP A 13 11.78 5.92 2.47
N ILE A 14 11.78 6.65 3.58
CA ILE A 14 10.61 7.39 4.07
C ILE A 14 10.12 8.42 3.04
N ASN A 15 11.04 9.01 2.26
CA ASN A 15 10.72 9.98 1.21
C ASN A 15 9.98 9.33 0.03
N LYS A 16 10.09 8.00 -0.11
CA LYS A 16 9.47 7.21 -1.16
C LYS A 16 8.05 6.76 -0.81
N LEU A 17 7.64 6.87 0.46
CA LEU A 17 6.34 6.36 0.95
C LEU A 17 5.16 7.07 0.30
N ASN A 18 5.27 8.40 0.10
CA ASN A 18 4.21 9.21 -0.51
C ASN A 18 3.82 8.76 -1.92
N TYR A 19 4.76 8.12 -2.63
CA TYR A 19 4.58 7.69 -4.02
C TYR A 19 4.22 6.20 -4.14
N LEU A 20 4.19 5.44 -3.04
CA LEU A 20 3.96 3.98 -3.09
C LEU A 20 2.64 3.58 -3.74
N PHE A 21 1.64 4.47 -3.69
CA PHE A 21 0.31 4.24 -4.25
C PHE A 21 0.14 4.85 -5.64
N ASP A 22 1.18 5.47 -6.20
CA ASP A 22 1.14 6.03 -7.54
C ASP A 22 1.29 4.94 -8.59
N LYS A 23 0.55 5.09 -9.69
CA LYS A 23 0.64 4.15 -10.81
C LYS A 23 2.03 4.24 -11.41
N PHE A 24 2.59 3.07 -11.72
CA PHE A 24 3.92 2.94 -12.34
C PHE A 24 5.10 3.27 -11.44
N TYR A 25 4.86 3.65 -10.18
CA TYR A 25 5.93 3.90 -9.23
C TYR A 25 6.62 2.61 -8.81
N GLN A 26 7.96 2.63 -8.83
CA GLN A 26 8.82 1.53 -8.39
C GLN A 26 10.03 2.11 -7.65
N THR A 27 10.40 1.50 -6.52
CA THR A 27 11.48 2.02 -5.66
C THR A 27 12.90 1.71 -6.16
N LYS A 28 13.03 0.78 -7.12
CA LYS A 28 14.30 0.35 -7.72
C LYS A 28 14.66 1.20 -8.92
N ASP A 29 15.94 1.56 -9.02
CA ASP A 29 16.48 2.25 -10.19
C ASP A 29 16.26 1.42 -11.45
N ILE A 30 15.43 1.95 -12.36
CA ILE A 30 15.14 1.39 -13.69
C ILE A 30 16.44 1.15 -14.48
N LEU A 31 17.51 1.89 -14.14
CA LEU A 31 18.82 1.81 -14.78
C LEU A 31 19.69 0.64 -14.30
N LYS A 32 19.42 0.06 -13.12
CA LYS A 32 20.24 -1.03 -12.55
C LYS A 32 19.56 -2.39 -12.60
N ASP A 33 18.23 -2.41 -12.47
CA ASP A 33 17.44 -3.64 -12.50
C ASP A 33 16.29 -3.51 -13.49
N LYS A 34 16.10 -4.51 -14.35
CA LYS A 34 14.91 -4.59 -15.20
C LYS A 34 13.68 -4.67 -14.27
N PRO A 35 12.69 -3.76 -14.41
CA PRO A 35 11.54 -3.74 -13.51
C PRO A 35 10.81 -5.09 -13.56
N LYS A 36 10.58 -5.71 -12.39
CA LYS A 36 9.91 -7.01 -12.27
C LYS A 36 8.40 -6.95 -12.54
N GLY A 37 7.83 -5.75 -12.66
CA GLY A 37 6.41 -5.53 -12.96
C GLY A 37 6.14 -4.08 -13.36
N LEU A 38 4.86 -3.74 -13.52
CA LEU A 38 4.43 -2.40 -13.96
C LEU A 38 4.26 -1.40 -12.82
N GLY A 39 4.49 -1.76 -11.56
CA GLY A 39 4.25 -0.84 -10.42
C GLY A 39 2.77 -0.47 -10.25
N LEU A 40 1.86 -1.42 -10.49
CA LEU A 40 0.41 -1.16 -10.40
C LEU A 40 -0.26 -1.76 -9.15
N GLY A 41 0.40 -2.68 -8.44
CA GLY A 41 -0.23 -3.44 -7.36
C GLY A 41 -0.84 -2.58 -6.26
N LEU A 42 -0.04 -1.71 -5.63
CA LEU A 42 -0.53 -0.85 -4.54
C LEU A 42 -1.54 0.20 -5.00
N ALA A 43 -1.36 0.75 -6.21
CA ALA A 43 -2.34 1.66 -6.81
C ALA A 43 -3.70 0.97 -7.01
N LEU A 44 -3.70 -0.29 -7.44
CA LEU A 44 -4.93 -1.09 -7.56
C LEU A 44 -5.53 -1.41 -6.19
N CYS A 45 -4.73 -1.76 -5.19
CA CYS A 45 -5.23 -1.96 -3.82
C CYS A 45 -5.94 -0.71 -3.29
N LYS A 46 -5.35 0.47 -3.48
CA LYS A 46 -5.98 1.74 -3.09
C LYS A 46 -7.29 1.98 -3.83
N LEU A 47 -7.33 1.71 -5.14
CA LEU A 47 -8.55 1.83 -5.94
C LEU A 47 -9.66 0.89 -5.46
N ILE A 48 -9.33 -0.40 -5.25
CA ILE A 48 -10.28 -1.41 -4.78
C ILE A 48 -10.83 -1.00 -3.41
N LEU A 49 -9.98 -0.66 -2.47
CA LEU A 49 -10.41 -0.27 -1.12
C LEU A 49 -11.28 0.99 -1.15
N SER A 50 -10.92 2.00 -1.94
CA SER A 50 -11.72 3.22 -2.09
C SER A 50 -13.13 2.93 -2.61
N HIS A 51 -13.28 1.94 -3.51
CA HIS A 51 -14.60 1.53 -4.02
C HIS A 51 -15.51 0.95 -2.92
N TYR A 52 -14.93 0.34 -1.89
CA TYR A 52 -15.65 -0.20 -0.73
C TYR A 52 -15.65 0.77 0.47
N ASP A 53 -15.42 2.06 0.23
CA ASP A 53 -15.26 3.11 1.27
C ASP A 53 -14.18 2.78 2.32
N GLY A 54 -13.27 1.89 1.95
CA GLY A 54 -12.09 1.56 2.72
C GLY A 54 -10.91 2.43 2.34
N LYS A 55 -9.82 2.28 3.10
CA LYS A 55 -8.55 2.96 2.85
C LYS A 55 -7.37 2.06 3.16
N ILE A 56 -6.24 2.37 2.56
CA ILE A 56 -4.93 1.78 2.84
C ILE A 56 -3.92 2.90 3.04
N ASP A 57 -3.18 2.83 4.13
CA ASP A 57 -2.14 3.78 4.50
C ASP A 57 -0.90 3.05 5.05
N ILE A 58 0.19 3.79 5.25
CA ILE A 58 1.36 3.29 5.97
C ILE A 58 1.26 3.70 7.44
N ASP A 59 1.52 2.75 8.35
CA ASP A 59 1.65 3.05 9.77
C ASP A 59 3.05 3.61 10.06
N GLU A 60 3.17 4.94 10.08
CA GLU A 60 4.42 5.66 10.35
C GLU A 60 5.01 5.39 11.75
N LYS A 61 4.20 4.86 12.69
CA LYS A 61 4.67 4.52 14.04
C LYS A 61 5.30 3.13 14.12
N PHE A 62 5.16 2.33 13.06
CA PHE A 62 5.73 0.99 13.01
C PHE A 62 7.25 1.06 12.76
N LYS A 63 8.04 0.55 13.71
CA LYS A 63 9.51 0.69 13.69
C LYS A 63 10.27 -0.50 13.09
N ASN A 64 9.60 -1.63 12.88
CA ASN A 64 10.24 -2.89 12.51
C ASN A 64 10.10 -3.21 11.01
N GLY A 65 10.13 -2.18 10.16
CA GLY A 65 9.93 -2.29 8.72
C GLY A 65 8.78 -1.43 8.24
N LEU A 66 7.94 -1.95 7.36
CA LEU A 66 6.80 -1.23 6.78
C LEU A 66 5.49 -1.95 7.12
N ARG A 67 4.54 -1.25 7.75
CA ARG A 67 3.19 -1.77 7.98
C ARG A 67 2.19 -1.05 7.10
N PHE A 68 1.46 -1.83 6.31
CA PHE A 68 0.28 -1.37 5.61
C PHE A 68 -0.93 -1.54 6.53
N LYS A 69 -1.67 -0.45 6.73
CA LYS A 69 -2.90 -0.43 7.52
C LYS A 69 -4.10 -0.29 6.59
N ILE A 70 -4.97 -1.29 6.58
CA ILE A 70 -6.18 -1.33 5.77
C ILE A 70 -7.38 -1.15 6.70
N GLU A 71 -8.27 -0.22 6.37
CA GLU A 71 -9.51 0.02 7.11
C GLU A 71 -10.69 -0.18 6.17
N ILE A 72 -11.67 -1.01 6.57
CA ILE A 72 -12.87 -1.33 5.79
C ILE A 72 -14.10 -1.09 6.68
N PRO A 73 -15.09 -0.27 6.28
CA PRO A 73 -16.34 -0.10 7.01
C PRO A 73 -17.12 -1.41 7.10
N LEU A 74 -17.70 -1.71 8.26
CA LEU A 74 -18.50 -2.93 8.44
C LEU A 74 -19.96 -2.76 8.02
N ASP A 75 -20.42 -1.51 7.95
CA ASP A 75 -21.84 -1.19 7.83
C ASP A 75 -22.38 -1.20 6.39
N LYS A 76 -21.54 -1.58 5.40
CA LYS A 76 -21.93 -1.73 3.99
C LYS A 76 -21.99 -3.17 3.47
N ILE A 77 -21.81 -4.18 4.33
CA ILE A 77 -21.97 -5.60 3.95
C ILE A 77 -23.44 -6.07 4.06
N GLY A 78 -24.38 -5.17 4.39
CA GLY A 78 -25.82 -5.41 4.34
C GLY A 78 -26.52 -4.37 3.47
N GLY A 79 -26.55 -4.60 2.16
CA GLY A 79 -27.51 -3.90 1.30
C GLY A 79 -28.92 -4.39 1.61
N THR A 80 -29.77 -3.48 2.07
CA THR A 80 -31.23 -3.56 1.94
C THR A 80 -31.64 -3.55 0.48
#